data_AF-A0A197SVD7-F1
#
_entry.id   AF-A0A197SVD7-F1
#
_cell.length_a   1.000
_cell.length_b   1.000
_cell.length_c   1.000
_cell.angle_alpha   90.00
_cell.angle_beta   90.00
_cell.angle_gamma   90.00
#
_symmetry.space_group_name_H-M   'P 1'
#
loop_
_entity.id
_entity.type
_entity.pdbx_description
1 polymer ?
#
loop_
_entity_poly.entity_id
_entity_poly.type
_entity_poly.pdbx_seq_one_letter_code
_entity_poly.pdbx_strand_id
1 'polypeptide(L)'
;MTAMEQPAEDAFHFYAEVRITHSPRRPELAGRLGAILGITEPKDPEVPPAYAIMVDDYDYTVQFERDELTPTGRDRKHEDYY
;
A
#
# COMPACT_ATOMS: atom_id res chain seq x y z
N MET A 1 -22.65 25.89 -9.50
CA MET A 1 -21.94 25.26 -8.37
C MET A 1 -21.47 23.91 -8.86
N THR A 2 -20.30 23.89 -9.51
CA THR A 2 -19.68 22.64 -9.97
C THR A 2 -19.12 21.97 -8.74
N ALA A 3 -19.64 20.80 -8.39
CA ALA A 3 -19.01 19.95 -7.39
C ALA A 3 -17.59 19.70 -7.88
N MET A 4 -16.60 20.24 -7.18
CA MET A 4 -15.22 19.85 -7.38
C MET A 4 -15.16 18.41 -6.88
N GLU A 5 -15.05 17.45 -7.80
CA GLU A 5 -14.54 16.11 -7.48
C GLU A 5 -13.24 16.34 -6.71
N GLN A 6 -13.27 16.02 -5.42
CA GLN A 6 -12.06 16.03 -4.60
C GLN A 6 -11.08 15.06 -5.28
N PRO A 7 -9.83 15.47 -5.56
CA PRO A 7 -8.86 14.54 -6.13
C PRO A 7 -8.71 13.35 -5.16
N ALA A 8 -8.42 12.17 -5.71
CA ALA A 8 -8.15 10.93 -4.97
C ALA A 8 -6.85 11.01 -4.12
N GLU A 9 -6.69 12.06 -3.34
CA GLU A 9 -5.71 12.23 -2.26
C GLU A 9 -6.19 11.35 -1.09
N ASP A 10 -5.57 10.25 -0.68
CA ASP A 10 -4.33 9.62 -1.10
C ASP A 10 -4.54 8.12 -0.80
N ALA A 11 -4.93 7.32 -1.80
CA ALA A 11 -5.38 5.94 -1.60
C ALA A 11 -4.31 5.01 -1.00
N PHE A 12 -3.07 5.50 -0.91
CA PHE A 12 -1.93 4.82 -0.34
C PHE A 12 -1.43 5.59 0.89
N HIS A 13 -2.06 5.37 2.03
CA HIS A 13 -1.70 5.94 3.31
C HIS A 13 -1.51 4.83 4.37
N PHE A 14 -0.98 5.18 5.54
CA PHE A 14 -0.80 4.20 6.62
C PHE A 14 -2.11 3.49 6.97
N TYR A 15 -2.02 2.17 7.14
CA TYR A 15 -3.12 1.24 7.39
C TYR A 15 -4.12 1.06 6.24
N ALA A 16 -3.94 1.71 5.10
CA ALA A 16 -4.74 1.41 3.91
C ALA A 16 -4.54 -0.05 3.52
N GLU A 17 -5.64 -0.77 3.31
CA GLU A 17 -5.62 -2.15 2.81
C GLU A 17 -5.37 -2.13 1.30
N VAL A 18 -4.41 -2.95 0.89
CA VAL A 18 -4.02 -3.12 -0.51
C VAL A 18 -4.08 -4.59 -0.91
N ARG A 19 -4.36 -4.82 -2.19
CA ARG A 19 -4.15 -6.10 -2.85
C ARG A 19 -2.85 -6.05 -3.64
N ILE A 20 -2.02 -7.06 -3.47
CA ILE A 20 -0.83 -7.28 -4.29
C ILE A 20 -1.30 -7.82 -5.65
N THR A 21 -1.10 -7.07 -6.72
CA THR A 21 -1.55 -7.46 -8.06
C THR A 21 -0.55 -8.39 -8.73
N HIS A 22 0.73 -8.06 -8.57
CA HIS A 22 1.86 -8.82 -9.06
C HIS A 22 3.09 -8.47 -8.24
N SER A 23 4.10 -9.35 -8.21
CA SER A 23 5.43 -8.96 -7.77
C SER A 23 6.50 -9.80 -8.44
N PRO A 24 7.45 -9.19 -9.19
CA PRO A 24 8.55 -9.93 -9.81
C PRO A 24 9.47 -10.60 -8.79
N ARG A 25 9.62 -10.00 -7.61
CA ARG A 25 10.51 -10.51 -6.54
C ARG A 25 9.85 -11.59 -5.69
N ARG A 26 8.51 -11.56 -5.60
CA ARG A 26 7.69 -12.46 -4.79
C ARG A 26 6.40 -12.89 -5.51
N PRO A 27 6.48 -13.66 -6.62
CA PRO A 27 5.31 -14.03 -7.40
C PRO A 27 4.22 -14.77 -6.59
N GLU A 28 4.62 -15.47 -5.52
CA GLU A 28 3.75 -16.20 -4.61
C GLU A 28 2.78 -15.32 -3.81
N LEU A 29 2.98 -14.00 -3.80
CA LEU A 29 2.16 -13.04 -3.07
C LEU A 29 1.05 -12.42 -3.92
N ALA A 30 1.03 -12.66 -5.22
CA ALA A 30 -0.01 -12.14 -6.10
C ALA A 30 -1.41 -12.58 -5.63
N GLY A 31 -2.32 -11.61 -5.55
CA GLY A 31 -3.69 -11.78 -5.07
C GLY A 31 -3.88 -11.65 -3.55
N ARG A 32 -2.80 -11.67 -2.76
CA ARG A 32 -2.89 -11.50 -1.30
C ARG A 32 -3.22 -10.08 -0.90
N LEU A 33 -3.78 -9.94 0.30
CA LEU A 33 -4.08 -8.67 0.94
C LEU A 33 -3.03 -8.35 2.01
N GLY A 34 -2.94 -7.08 2.37
CA GLY A 34 -2.12 -6.58 3.46
C GLY A 34 -2.39 -5.11 3.73
N ALA A 35 -1.70 -4.55 4.72
CA ALA A 35 -1.77 -3.11 5.04
C ALA A 35 -0.43 -2.41 4.87
N ILE A 36 -0.50 -1.15 4.46
CA ILE A 36 0.66 -0.25 4.42
C ILE A 36 1.07 0.11 5.86
N LEU A 37 2.26 -0.34 6.28
CA LEU A 37 2.87 0.03 7.57
C LEU A 37 4.12 0.90 7.41
N GLY A 38 4.48 1.25 6.18
CA GLY A 38 5.56 2.17 5.91
C GLY A 38 5.49 2.71 4.49
N ILE A 39 5.83 3.98 4.34
CA ILE A 39 5.94 4.67 3.07
C ILE A 39 7.30 5.34 3.08
N THR A 40 8.15 5.04 2.09
CA THR A 40 9.43 5.75 1.99
C THR A 40 9.20 7.19 1.57
N GLU A 41 9.99 8.11 2.10
CA GLU A 41 10.07 9.49 1.63
C GLU A 41 11.40 9.70 0.88
N PRO A 42 11.42 9.57 -0.46
CA PRO A 42 12.64 9.78 -1.23
C PRO A 42 13.10 11.24 -1.15
N LYS A 43 14.42 11.45 -1.10
CA LYS A 43 15.01 12.81 -1.12
C LYS A 43 14.87 13.50 -2.48
N ASP A 44 14.80 12.69 -3.53
CA ASP A 44 14.61 13.13 -4.91
C ASP A 44 13.13 12.90 -5.29
N PRO A 45 12.37 13.94 -5.64
CA PRO A 45 10.96 13.81 -6.01
C PRO A 45 10.74 13.03 -7.32
N GLU A 46 11.77 12.82 -8.14
CA GLU A 46 11.68 11.95 -9.33
C GLU A 46 11.66 10.46 -8.97
N VAL A 47 12.09 10.10 -7.77
CA VAL A 47 12.06 8.72 -7.29
C VAL A 47 10.69 8.45 -6.67
N PRO A 48 9.92 7.46 -7.18
CA PRO A 48 8.63 7.13 -6.59
C PRO A 48 8.79 6.50 -5.20
N PRO A 49 7.80 6.67 -4.30
CA PRO A 49 7.81 6.00 -3.01
C PRO A 49 7.66 4.49 -3.17
N ALA A 50 8.26 3.75 -2.25
CA ALA A 50 8.00 2.34 -2.00
C ALA A 50 7.14 2.18 -0.73
N TYR A 51 6.41 1.07 -0.68
CA TYR A 51 5.44 0.76 0.36
C TYR A 51 5.84 -0.52 1.09
N ALA A 52 5.95 -0.45 2.42
CA ALA A 52 6.16 -1.61 3.26
C ALA A 52 4.80 -2.17 3.68
N ILE A 53 4.47 -3.37 3.21
CA ILE A 53 3.17 -4.01 3.41
C ILE A 53 3.31 -5.16 4.40
N MET A 54 2.53 -5.13 5.49
CA MET A 54 2.30 -6.34 6.30
C MET A 54 1.30 -7.21 5.57
N VAL A 55 1.79 -8.29 4.96
CA VAL A 55 0.96 -9.22 4.18
C VAL A 55 0.23 -10.17 5.13
N ASP A 56 -1.01 -10.51 4.82
CA ASP A 56 -1.77 -11.46 5.63
C ASP A 56 -1.02 -12.81 5.76
N ASP A 57 -1.00 -13.33 6.98
CA ASP A 57 -0.28 -14.54 7.40
C ASP A 57 1.26 -14.45 7.35
N TYR A 58 1.82 -13.24 7.30
CA TYR A 58 3.27 -12.99 7.41
C TYR A 58 3.59 -12.21 8.68
N ASP A 59 4.70 -12.55 9.32
CA ASP A 59 5.16 -11.88 10.56
C ASP A 59 6.09 -10.67 10.29
N TYR A 60 6.25 -10.27 9.02
CA TYR A 60 7.14 -9.20 8.60
C TYR A 60 6.58 -8.44 7.41
N THR A 61 7.04 -7.19 7.24
CA THR A 61 6.66 -6.37 6.09
C THR A 61 7.47 -6.72 4.85
N VAL A 62 6.82 -6.67 3.70
CA VAL A 62 7.44 -6.84 2.38
C VAL A 62 7.30 -5.53 1.61
N GLN A 63 8.38 -5.12 0.94
CA GLN A 63 8.40 -3.89 0.15
C GLN A 63 7.82 -4.11 -1.24
N PHE A 64 6.97 -3.18 -1.68
CA PHE A 64 6.38 -3.13 -3.01
C PHE A 64 6.45 -1.71 -3.61
N GLU A 65 6.40 -1.64 -4.94
CA GLU A 65 6.21 -0.43 -5.73
C GLU A 65 4.71 -0.14 -5.91
N ARG A 66 4.37 1.08 -6.36
CA ARG A 66 2.96 1.52 -6.47
C ARG A 66 2.14 0.66 -7.43
N ASP A 67 2.73 0.29 -8.56
CA ASP A 67 2.08 -0.48 -9.64
C ASP A 67 1.86 -1.96 -9.27
N GLU A 68 2.64 -2.49 -8.32
CA GLU A 68 2.45 -3.82 -7.73
C GLU A 68 1.19 -3.90 -6.84
N LEU A 69 0.55 -2.79 -6.53
CA LEU A 69 -0.52 -2.69 -5.53
C LEU A 69 -1.82 -2.10 -6.10
N THR A 70 -2.95 -2.50 -5.52
CA THR A 70 -4.25 -1.87 -5.77
C THR A 70 -4.95 -1.60 -4.44
N PRO A 71 -5.35 -0.35 -4.15
CA PRO A 71 -6.08 -0.05 -2.93
C PRO A 71 -7.45 -0.71 -2.95
N THR A 72 -7.89 -1.27 -1.82
CA THR A 72 -9.23 -1.85 -1.71
C THR A 72 -10.29 -0.83 -1.31
N GLY A 73 -9.86 0.37 -0.89
CA GLY A 73 -10.71 1.43 -0.34
C GLY A 73 -11.13 1.20 1.11
N ARG A 74 -10.50 0.24 1.79
CA ARG A 74 -10.69 -0.04 3.22
C ARG A 74 -9.43 0.30 3.99
N ASP A 75 -9.62 0.70 5.24
CA ASP A 75 -8.52 0.90 6.18
C ASP A 75 -8.58 -0.19 7.26
N ARG A 76 -7.40 -0.62 7.68
CA ARG A 76 -7.23 -1.50 8.84
C ARG A 76 -6.95 -0.67 10.09
N LYS A 77 -7.05 -1.27 11.26
CA LYS A 77 -6.87 -0.55 12.53
C LYS A 77 -5.42 -0.66 12.99
N HIS A 78 -4.92 0.40 13.63
CA HIS A 78 -3.63 0.36 14.29
C HIS A 78 -3.53 -0.80 15.32
N GLU A 79 -4.62 -1.03 16.06
CA GLU A 79 -4.78 -2.11 17.05
C GLU A 79 -4.62 -3.53 16.46
N ASP A 80 -4.71 -3.68 15.14
CA ASP A 80 -4.46 -4.98 14.50
C ASP A 80 -2.96 -5.32 14.45
N TYR A 81 -2.07 -4.36 14.74
CA TYR A 81 -0.61 -4.48 14.60
C TYR A 81 0.19 -4.13 15.86
N TYR A 82 -0.43 -3.48 16.86
CA TYR A 82 0.19 -3.03 18.11
C TYR A 82 -0.79 -3.15 19.28
#